data_AF-A0A396GCA1-F1
#
_entry.id   AF-A0A396GCA1-F1
#
_cell.length_a   1.000
_cell.length_b   1.000
_cell.length_c   1.000
_cell.angle_alpha   90.00
_cell.angle_beta   90.00
_cell.angle_gamma   90.00
#
_symmetry.space_group_name_H-M   'P 1'
#
loop_
_entity.id
_entity.type
_entity.pdbx_description
1 polymer ?
#
loop_
_entity_poly.entity_id
_entity_poly.type
_entity_poly.pdbx_seq_one_letter_code
_entity_poly.pdbx_strand_id
1 'polypeptide(L)'
;MISLTTTTLVLTPLSLVTCSAARHPHTTTVKTDRKQRQNNAGFSGEKKELSWHCVEGCAACCKLQKGPSYPSPEEIFTDPSDVELYNSLIGPDGWCIHYEKSSRKCSIYSERPYFCRAEAEVFESLFGVKQKNFNKEASRFTFLRFDFLWSQFRWAKSIQSLLWL
;
A
#
# COMPACT_ATOMS: atom_id res chain seq x y z
N MET A 1 -41.57 -37.65 16.34
CA MET A 1 -40.61 -38.51 15.61
C MET A 1 -39.31 -37.73 15.50
N ILE A 2 -38.35 -38.03 16.38
CA ILE A 2 -37.05 -37.38 16.49
C ILE A 2 -36.01 -38.28 15.82
N SER A 3 -35.35 -37.79 14.77
CA SER A 3 -34.20 -38.46 14.16
C SER A 3 -32.93 -37.69 14.50
N LEU A 4 -32.09 -38.34 15.31
CA LEU A 4 -30.71 -37.94 15.59
C LEU A 4 -29.85 -38.57 14.48
N THR A 5 -29.07 -37.76 13.76
CA THR A 5 -28.00 -38.26 12.89
C THR A 5 -26.65 -37.76 13.38
N THR A 6 -25.88 -38.70 13.89
CA THR A 6 -24.50 -38.59 14.33
C THR A 6 -23.60 -38.58 13.10
N THR A 7 -22.79 -37.54 12.91
CA THR A 7 -21.74 -37.53 11.87
C THR A 7 -20.38 -37.44 12.55
N THR A 8 -19.62 -38.52 12.37
CA THR A 8 -18.34 -38.85 12.96
C THR A 8 -17.21 -38.03 12.34
N LEU A 9 -16.32 -37.50 13.20
CA LEU A 9 -15.04 -36.90 12.81
C LEU A 9 -14.08 -37.98 12.30
N VAL A 10 -13.52 -37.78 11.10
CA VAL A 10 -12.47 -38.65 10.56
C VAL A 10 -11.17 -37.84 10.48
N LEU A 11 -10.24 -38.13 11.39
CA LEU A 11 -8.88 -37.62 11.40
C LEU A 11 -8.03 -38.43 10.42
N THR A 12 -7.43 -37.79 9.43
CA THR A 12 -6.44 -38.41 8.53
C THR A 12 -5.01 -38.00 8.89
N PRO A 13 -4.03 -38.91 8.85
CA PRO A 13 -2.72 -38.74 9.48
C PRO A 13 -1.70 -37.93 8.66
N LEU A 14 -0.81 -37.25 9.40
CA LEU A 14 0.45 -36.66 8.91
C LEU A 14 1.30 -37.73 8.20
N SER A 15 1.68 -37.45 6.96
CA SER A 15 2.71 -38.20 6.25
C SER A 15 4.04 -37.45 6.35
N LEU A 16 4.96 -38.02 7.13
CA LEU A 16 6.36 -37.62 7.21
C LEU A 16 7.03 -37.89 5.86
N VAL A 17 7.58 -36.85 5.23
CA VAL A 17 8.49 -37.00 4.08
C VAL A 17 9.92 -37.01 4.62
N THR A 18 10.57 -38.16 4.52
CA THR A 18 12.02 -38.34 4.68
C THR A 18 12.58 -39.10 3.48
N CYS A 19 13.92 -39.07 3.38
CA CYS A 19 14.81 -39.71 2.38
C CYS A 19 15.13 -38.83 1.15
N SER A 20 16.37 -38.64 0.70
CA SER A 20 17.70 -39.07 1.14
C SER A 20 18.76 -38.19 0.44
N ALA A 21 19.85 -37.89 1.14
CA ALA A 21 21.01 -37.19 0.59
C ALA A 21 21.78 -38.09 -0.40
N ALA A 22 21.92 -37.63 -1.64
CA ALA A 22 22.86 -38.21 -2.60
C ALA A 22 24.28 -37.64 -2.34
N ARG A 23 25.18 -38.53 -1.92
CA ARG A 23 26.63 -38.30 -1.85
C ARG A 23 27.19 -38.27 -3.28
N HIS A 24 27.83 -37.18 -3.68
CA HIS A 24 28.74 -37.18 -4.83
C HIS A 24 30.21 -37.06 -4.35
N PRO A 25 31.13 -37.83 -4.97
CA PRO A 25 32.46 -38.07 -4.45
C PRO A 25 33.43 -36.88 -4.57
N HIS A 26 34.35 -36.84 -3.59
CA HIS A 26 35.53 -35.98 -3.54
C HIS A 26 36.51 -36.29 -4.69
N THR A 27 37.03 -35.25 -5.33
CA THR A 27 38.36 -35.26 -5.95
C THR A 27 39.14 -34.03 -5.49
N THR A 28 40.24 -34.30 -4.77
CA THR A 28 41.26 -33.35 -4.28
C THR A 28 42.18 -32.88 -5.42
N THR A 29 42.28 -31.56 -5.60
CA THR A 29 43.46 -30.68 -5.38
C THR A 29 44.33 -30.38 -6.61
N VAL A 30 44.34 -29.11 -7.02
CA VAL A 30 45.57 -28.37 -7.37
C VAL A 30 45.41 -26.93 -6.86
N LYS A 31 46.38 -26.50 -6.03
CA LYS A 31 46.53 -25.13 -5.53
C LYS A 31 47.00 -24.20 -6.65
N THR A 32 46.41 -23.02 -6.74
CA THR A 32 47.09 -21.83 -7.25
C THR A 32 46.60 -20.60 -6.51
N ASP A 33 47.53 -19.92 -5.86
CA ASP A 33 47.37 -18.65 -5.14
C ASP A 33 46.60 -17.59 -5.95
N ARG A 34 45.51 -17.05 -5.39
CA ARG A 34 45.17 -15.63 -5.59
C ARG A 34 44.19 -15.08 -4.55
N LYS A 35 44.77 -14.37 -3.58
CA LYS A 35 44.25 -13.15 -2.93
C LYS A 35 42.80 -13.20 -2.44
N GLN A 36 42.66 -13.58 -1.17
CA GLN A 36 41.53 -13.21 -0.31
C GLN A 36 41.42 -11.68 -0.27
N ARG A 37 40.61 -11.11 -1.16
CA ARG A 37 40.21 -9.70 -1.07
C ARG A 37 39.06 -9.64 -0.08
N GLN A 38 39.41 -9.44 1.19
CA GLN A 38 38.49 -8.88 2.18
C GLN A 38 38.01 -7.53 1.62
N ASN A 39 36.83 -7.52 1.00
CA ASN A 39 36.14 -6.27 0.75
C ASN A 39 35.34 -5.95 2.01
N ASN A 40 36.01 -5.31 2.96
CA ASN A 40 35.35 -4.30 3.78
C ASN A 40 34.91 -3.19 2.81
N ALA A 41 33.77 -3.38 2.17
CA ALA A 41 33.06 -2.32 1.47
C ALA A 41 31.88 -1.99 2.38
N GLY A 42 31.97 -0.81 3.02
CA GLY A 42 30.91 -0.28 3.87
C GLY A 42 29.57 -0.39 3.16
N PHE A 43 28.55 -0.77 3.92
CA PHE A 43 27.16 -0.83 3.48
C PHE A 43 26.60 0.60 3.33
N SER A 44 27.28 1.45 2.59
CA SER A 44 26.72 2.65 1.99
C SER A 44 25.96 2.19 0.75
N GLY A 45 24.89 1.41 0.97
CA GLY A 45 23.85 1.30 -0.03
C GLY A 45 23.31 2.70 -0.21
N GLU A 46 23.71 3.37 -1.30
CA GLU A 46 23.06 4.57 -1.77
C GLU A 46 21.57 4.24 -1.79
N LYS A 47 20.81 4.79 -0.84
CA LYS A 47 19.37 4.63 -0.79
C LYS A 47 18.87 5.32 -2.05
N LYS A 48 18.75 4.56 -3.14
CA LYS A 48 18.09 4.99 -4.35
C LYS A 48 16.67 5.33 -3.94
N GLU A 49 16.42 6.60 -3.71
CA GLU A 49 15.10 7.09 -3.38
C GLU A 49 14.22 6.79 -4.58
N LEU A 50 13.32 5.82 -4.42
CA LEU A 50 12.37 5.45 -5.46
C LEU A 50 11.45 6.65 -5.66
N SER A 51 11.52 7.28 -6.84
CA SER A 51 10.59 8.34 -7.21
C SER A 51 9.19 7.76 -7.36
N TRP A 52 8.22 8.39 -6.71
CA TRP A 52 6.84 7.97 -6.83
C TRP A 52 6.31 8.28 -8.24
N HIS A 53 5.58 7.32 -8.80
CA HIS A 53 4.81 7.50 -10.02
C HIS A 53 3.48 6.73 -9.91
N CYS A 54 2.44 7.24 -10.57
CA CYS A 54 1.15 6.56 -10.64
C CYS A 54 1.31 5.23 -11.41
N VAL A 55 0.79 4.15 -10.85
CA VAL A 55 0.78 2.82 -11.48
C VAL A 55 -0.59 2.58 -12.11
N GLU A 56 -0.61 2.34 -13.41
CA GLU A 56 -1.84 1.97 -14.12
C GLU A 56 -2.45 0.69 -13.57
N GLY A 57 -3.80 0.62 -13.49
CA GLY A 57 -4.51 -0.57 -13.00
C GLY A 57 -4.48 -0.77 -11.47
N CYS A 58 -3.83 0.11 -10.70
CA CYS A 58 -3.78 0.01 -9.23
C CYS A 58 -5.14 0.30 -8.55
N ALA A 59 -5.95 1.18 -9.16
CA ALA A 59 -7.28 1.58 -8.69
C ALA A 59 -7.36 2.23 -7.30
N ALA A 60 -6.24 2.48 -6.62
CA ALA A 60 -6.21 3.06 -5.27
C ALA A 60 -6.88 4.44 -5.17
N CYS A 61 -6.78 5.27 -6.20
CA CYS A 61 -7.44 6.57 -6.26
C CYS A 61 -8.96 6.49 -6.51
N CYS A 62 -9.47 5.35 -6.96
CA CYS A 62 -10.89 5.16 -7.31
C CYS A 62 -11.71 4.56 -6.17
N LYS A 63 -11.09 4.09 -5.08
CA LYS A 63 -11.82 3.69 -3.87
C LYS A 63 -11.98 4.91 -2.96
N LEU A 64 -13.11 5.60 -3.11
CA LEU A 64 -13.39 6.86 -2.41
C LEU A 64 -13.95 6.61 -1.00
N GLN A 65 -14.98 5.76 -0.85
CA GLN A 65 -15.54 5.46 0.47
C GLN A 65 -14.67 4.44 1.23
N LYS A 66 -13.88 4.92 2.20
CA LYS A 66 -12.92 4.08 2.96
C LYS A 66 -13.41 3.58 4.32
N GLY A 67 -14.55 4.08 4.81
CA GLY A 67 -15.14 3.68 6.09
C GLY A 67 -14.80 4.64 7.25
N PRO A 68 -15.32 4.38 8.46
CA PRO A 68 -15.34 5.36 9.57
C PRO A 68 -13.98 5.65 10.21
N SER A 69 -12.95 4.83 9.95
CA SER A 69 -11.58 5.07 10.42
C SER A 69 -10.85 6.16 9.61
N TYR A 70 -11.46 6.59 8.51
CA TYR A 70 -10.98 7.62 7.61
C TYR A 70 -11.72 8.93 7.90
N PRO A 71 -11.10 10.08 7.60
CA PRO A 71 -11.74 11.37 7.77
C PRO A 71 -12.91 11.46 6.78
N SER A 72 -13.91 12.25 7.11
CA SER A 72 -14.93 12.57 6.12
C SER A 72 -14.36 13.55 5.08
N PRO A 73 -14.97 13.65 3.88
CA PRO A 73 -14.58 14.65 2.89
C PRO A 73 -14.57 16.08 3.44
N GLU A 74 -15.48 16.40 4.35
CA GLU A 74 -15.59 17.70 5.04
C GLU A 74 -14.39 18.00 5.96
N GLU A 75 -13.68 16.98 6.44
CA GLU A 75 -12.45 17.14 7.23
C GLU A 75 -11.19 17.26 6.35
N ILE A 76 -11.25 16.77 5.11
CA ILE A 76 -10.12 16.77 4.16
C ILE A 76 -10.09 18.08 3.37
N PHE A 77 -11.23 18.47 2.81
CA PHE A 77 -11.34 19.60 1.89
C PHE A 77 -11.71 20.87 2.64
N THR A 78 -11.05 21.98 2.29
CA THR A 78 -11.38 23.30 2.82
C THR A 78 -12.50 23.97 2.02
N ASP A 79 -12.59 23.68 0.71
CA ASP A 79 -13.63 24.20 -0.17
C ASP A 79 -14.87 23.28 -0.16
N PRO A 80 -16.07 23.79 0.14
CA PRO A 80 -17.30 23.00 0.04
C PRO A 80 -17.58 22.46 -1.38
N SER A 81 -17.13 23.17 -2.42
CA SER A 81 -17.30 22.74 -3.82
C SER A 81 -16.54 21.44 -4.11
N ASP A 82 -15.39 21.25 -3.48
CA ASP A 82 -14.60 20.02 -3.59
C ASP A 82 -15.26 18.85 -2.86
N VAL A 83 -15.91 19.13 -1.72
CA VAL A 83 -16.71 18.13 -0.98
C VAL A 83 -17.87 17.64 -1.86
N GLU A 84 -18.61 18.56 -2.46
CA GLU A 84 -19.72 18.23 -3.36
C GLU A 84 -19.24 17.42 -4.57
N LEU A 85 -18.16 17.85 -5.21
CA LEU A 85 -17.55 17.12 -6.32
C LEU A 85 -17.10 15.72 -5.89
N TYR A 86 -16.39 15.60 -4.76
CA TYR A 86 -15.95 14.31 -4.24
C TYR A 86 -17.12 13.35 -4.00
N ASN A 87 -18.17 13.83 -3.33
CA ASN A 87 -19.36 13.04 -3.02
C ASN A 87 -20.14 12.66 -4.29
N SER A 88 -20.23 13.53 -5.28
CA SER A 88 -20.89 13.25 -6.56
C SER A 88 -20.23 12.08 -7.33
N LEU A 89 -18.94 11.84 -7.08
CA LEU A 89 -18.17 10.78 -7.73
C LEU A 89 -18.35 9.43 -7.03
N ILE A 90 -18.94 9.36 -5.83
CA ILE A 90 -19.10 8.11 -5.07
C ILE A 90 -20.33 7.35 -5.57
N GLY A 91 -20.09 6.17 -6.14
CA GLY A 91 -21.13 5.22 -6.50
C GLY A 91 -21.69 4.46 -5.27
N PRO A 92 -22.79 3.72 -5.44
CA PRO A 92 -23.47 3.02 -4.34
C PRO A 92 -22.62 1.92 -3.67
N ASP A 93 -21.56 1.46 -4.33
CA ASP A 93 -20.59 0.49 -3.84
C ASP A 93 -19.36 1.17 -3.17
N GLY A 94 -19.39 2.49 -3.04
CA GLY A 94 -18.32 3.30 -2.48
C GLY A 94 -17.09 3.40 -3.39
N TRP A 95 -17.22 3.10 -4.68
CA TRP A 95 -16.17 3.32 -5.70
C TRP A 95 -16.52 4.52 -6.57
N CYS A 96 -15.53 5.09 -7.24
CA CYS A 96 -15.74 6.17 -8.20
C CYS A 96 -16.65 5.70 -9.34
N ILE A 97 -17.68 6.49 -9.70
CA ILE A 97 -18.62 6.18 -10.79
C ILE A 97 -17.94 6.05 -12.17
N HIS A 98 -16.77 6.67 -12.36
CA HIS A 98 -15.98 6.58 -13.58
C HIS A 98 -14.97 5.43 -13.59
N TYR A 99 -14.92 4.63 -12.53
CA TYR A 99 -14.00 3.50 -12.45
C TYR A 99 -14.58 2.26 -13.13
N GLU A 100 -14.00 1.88 -14.26
CA GLU A 100 -14.31 0.65 -14.96
C GLU A 100 -13.56 -0.51 -14.28
N LYS A 101 -14.31 -1.37 -13.57
CA LYS A 101 -13.75 -2.48 -12.79
C LYS A 101 -13.11 -3.55 -13.66
N SER A 102 -13.66 -3.78 -14.85
CA SER A 102 -13.19 -4.82 -15.77
C SER A 102 -11.79 -4.50 -16.32
N SER A 103 -11.59 -3.27 -16.80
CA SER A 103 -10.30 -2.81 -17.32
C SER A 103 -9.38 -2.22 -16.26
N ARG A 104 -9.89 -1.97 -15.04
CA ARG A 104 -9.22 -1.25 -13.96
C ARG A 104 -8.73 0.14 -14.37
N LYS A 105 -9.55 0.85 -15.17
CA LYS A 105 -9.24 2.19 -15.70
C LYS A 105 -10.30 3.19 -15.29
N CYS A 106 -9.90 4.46 -15.19
CA CYS A 106 -10.83 5.57 -15.00
C CYS A 106 -11.22 6.12 -16.37
N SER A 107 -12.51 6.26 -16.66
CA SER A 107 -12.98 6.77 -17.96
C SER A 107 -12.57 8.22 -18.22
N ILE A 108 -12.39 9.01 -17.15
CA ILE A 108 -11.98 10.42 -17.20
C ILE A 108 -10.50 10.61 -16.82
N TYR A 109 -9.61 9.63 -17.09
CA TYR A 109 -8.24 9.63 -16.55
C TYR A 109 -7.47 10.95 -16.75
N SER A 110 -7.61 11.58 -17.93
CA SER A 110 -6.98 12.85 -18.30
C SER A 110 -7.59 14.06 -17.60
N GLU A 111 -8.89 14.01 -17.31
CA GLU A 111 -9.69 15.11 -16.72
C GLU A 111 -9.95 14.90 -15.23
N ARG A 112 -9.25 13.94 -14.59
CA ARG A 112 -9.43 13.65 -13.17
C ARG A 112 -9.24 14.90 -12.32
N PRO A 113 -10.12 15.11 -11.31
CA PRO A 113 -9.93 16.16 -10.32
C PRO A 113 -8.56 16.08 -9.65
N TYR A 114 -8.06 17.22 -9.17
CA TYR A 114 -6.72 17.30 -8.58
C TYR A 114 -6.55 16.33 -7.40
N PHE A 115 -7.57 16.15 -6.56
CA PHE A 115 -7.51 15.23 -5.40
C PHE A 115 -7.45 13.75 -5.80
N CYS A 116 -7.75 13.41 -7.06
CA CYS A 116 -7.54 12.06 -7.61
C CYS A 116 -6.12 11.86 -8.12
N ARG A 117 -5.31 12.93 -8.24
CA ARG A 117 -3.91 12.89 -8.65
C ARG A 117 -3.05 12.85 -7.40
N ALA A 118 -2.23 11.82 -7.30
CA ALA A 118 -1.32 11.68 -6.17
C ALA A 118 -0.05 12.49 -6.41
N GLU A 119 -0.18 13.81 -6.56
CA GLU A 119 0.95 14.73 -6.75
C GLU A 119 1.42 15.27 -5.39
N ALA A 120 2.68 15.71 -5.32
CA ALA A 120 3.27 16.16 -4.06
C ALA A 120 2.53 17.35 -3.45
N GLU A 121 2.14 18.32 -4.28
CA GLU A 121 1.42 19.53 -3.86
C GLU A 121 0.04 19.20 -3.28
N VAL A 122 -0.67 18.26 -3.90
CA VAL A 122 -1.98 17.77 -3.42
C VAL A 122 -1.85 17.07 -2.06
N PHE A 123 -0.79 16.29 -1.89
CA PHE A 123 -0.51 15.61 -0.63
C PHE A 123 -0.11 16.57 0.49
N GLU A 124 0.60 17.64 0.15
CA GLU A 124 0.92 18.70 1.10
C GLU A 124 -0.32 19.49 1.49
N SER A 125 -1.17 19.88 0.54
CA SER A 125 -2.37 20.67 0.82
C SER A 125 -3.43 19.90 1.60
N LEU A 126 -3.78 18.68 1.17
CA LEU A 126 -4.86 17.91 1.78
C LEU A 126 -4.42 17.22 3.08
N PHE A 127 -3.17 16.76 3.13
CA PHE A 127 -2.68 15.89 4.19
C PHE A 127 -1.52 16.49 5.00
N GLY A 128 -0.86 17.56 4.55
CA GLY A 128 0.32 18.11 5.24
C GLY A 128 1.58 17.27 5.05
N VAL A 129 1.63 16.40 4.03
CA VAL A 129 2.81 15.59 3.72
C VAL A 129 3.84 16.48 3.01
N LYS A 130 4.94 16.81 3.69
CA LYS A 130 6.03 17.57 3.06
C LYS A 130 6.61 16.82 1.86
N GLN A 131 6.97 17.53 0.80
CA GLN A 131 7.57 16.97 -0.43
C GLN A 131 8.73 16.00 -0.17
N LYS A 132 9.60 16.29 0.81
CA LYS A 132 10.71 15.39 1.19
C LYS A 132 10.29 13.98 1.65
N ASN A 133 9.04 13.83 2.10
CA ASN A 133 8.46 12.56 2.54
C ASN A 133 7.49 11.99 1.51
N PHE A 134 7.16 12.74 0.45
CA PHE A 134 6.14 12.38 -0.51
C PHE A 134 6.41 11.03 -1.16
N ASN A 135 7.62 10.78 -1.69
CA ASN A 135 7.94 9.51 -2.35
C ASN A 135 7.69 8.29 -1.45
N LYS A 136 8.06 8.39 -0.18
CA LYS A 136 7.88 7.35 0.83
C LYS A 136 6.41 7.14 1.18
N GLU A 137 5.65 8.21 1.30
CA GLU A 137 4.24 8.15 1.70
C GLU A 137 3.32 7.78 0.54
N ALA A 138 3.58 8.28 -0.67
CA ALA A 138 2.82 7.99 -1.86
C ALA A 138 3.05 6.54 -2.37
N SER A 139 4.24 5.97 -2.15
CA SER A 139 4.49 4.55 -2.46
C SER A 139 3.69 3.59 -1.56
N ARG A 140 3.37 4.00 -0.32
CA ARG A 140 2.51 3.25 0.62
C ARG A 140 1.02 3.33 0.29
N PHE A 141 0.64 4.27 -0.57
CA PHE A 141 -0.73 4.46 -1.03
C PHE A 141 -1.23 3.32 -1.94
N THR A 142 -0.33 2.43 -2.38
CA THR A 142 -0.63 1.25 -3.17
C THR A 142 -1.38 0.19 -2.35
N PHE A 143 -2.71 0.27 -2.32
CA PHE A 143 -3.74 -0.71 -1.91
C PHE A 143 -3.62 -1.46 -0.55
N LEU A 144 -2.46 -1.57 0.11
CA LEU A 144 -2.22 -2.48 1.24
C LEU A 144 -1.78 -1.79 2.54
N ARG A 145 -1.65 -0.45 2.59
CA ARG A 145 -1.13 0.24 3.79
C ARG A 145 -1.67 1.65 4.02
N PHE A 146 -2.91 1.91 3.62
CA PHE A 146 -3.54 3.22 3.76
C PHE A 146 -3.88 3.58 5.23
N ASP A 147 -4.08 2.58 6.09
CA ASP A 147 -4.42 2.78 7.52
C ASP A 147 -3.30 3.47 8.31
N PHE A 148 -2.04 3.26 7.92
CA PHE A 148 -0.89 3.70 8.71
C PHE A 148 -0.54 5.18 8.49
N LEU A 149 -0.72 5.72 7.28
CA LEU A 149 -0.53 7.15 7.07
C LEU A 149 -1.58 7.95 7.85
N TRP A 150 -2.86 7.55 7.76
CA TRP A 150 -3.93 8.35 8.34
C TRP A 150 -3.87 8.42 9.87
N SER A 151 -3.52 7.32 10.53
CA SER A 151 -3.33 7.29 12.00
C SER A 151 -2.23 8.26 12.47
N GLN A 152 -1.17 8.46 11.68
CA GLN A 152 -0.11 9.43 11.96
C GLN A 152 -0.55 10.88 11.66
N PHE A 153 -1.40 11.09 10.64
CA PHE A 153 -1.91 12.43 10.29
C PHE A 153 -2.94 12.99 11.27
N ARG A 154 -3.79 12.14 11.86
CA ARG A 154 -4.72 12.55 12.94
C ARG A 154 -3.97 13.12 14.16
N TRP A 155 -2.77 12.63 14.45
CA TRP A 155 -1.89 13.22 15.49
C TRP A 155 -1.30 14.56 15.06
N ALA A 156 -0.85 14.72 13.81
CA ALA A 156 -0.22 15.95 13.33
C ALA A 156 -1.19 17.15 13.28
N LYS A 157 -2.42 16.97 12.79
CA LYS A 157 -3.44 18.05 12.80
C LYS A 157 -3.92 18.37 14.23
N SER A 158 -3.99 17.38 15.13
CA SER A 158 -4.34 17.60 16.53
C SER A 158 -3.26 18.38 17.30
N ILE A 159 -1.98 18.14 17.03
CA ILE A 159 -0.86 18.92 17.61
C ILE A 159 -0.83 20.35 17.09
N GLN A 160 -1.06 20.56 15.78
CA GLN A 160 -1.07 21.91 15.21
C GLN A 160 -2.20 22.78 15.80
N SER A 161 -3.37 22.19 16.08
CA SER A 161 -4.48 22.91 16.74
C SER A 161 -4.24 23.16 18.23
N LEU A 162 -3.38 22.37 18.89
CA LEU A 162 -2.99 22.55 20.29
C LEU A 162 -1.81 23.52 20.48
N LEU A 163 -1.03 23.81 19.44
CA LEU A 163 0.02 24.83 19.47
C LEU A 163 -0.49 26.27 19.22
N TRP A 164 -1.79 26.44 18.95
CA TRP A 164 -2.48 27.72 18.80
C TRP A 164 -3.54 27.96 19.90
N LEU A 165 -3.41 27.27 21.03
CA LEU A 165 -4.11 27.52 22.31
C LEU A 165 -3.05 27.77 23.40
#